data_AF-A0A5B9PGE6-F1
#
_entry.id   AF-A0A5B9PGE6-F1
#
_cell.length_a   1.000
_cell.length_b   1.000
_cell.length_c   1.000
_cell.angle_alpha   90.00
_cell.angle_beta   90.00
_cell.angle_gamma   90.00
#
_symmetry.space_group_name_H-M   'P 1'
#
loop_
_entity.id
_entity.type
_entity.pdbx_description
1 polymer ?
#
loop_
_entity_poly.entity_id
_entity_poly.type
_entity_poly.pdbx_seq_one_letter_code
_entity_poly.pdbx_strand_id
1 'polypeptide(L)'
;MRTLLSYLLLLVLKLFGAERLDRHDALPLGSSLSDAIALYGDPFEVCKSDSLPESTEYTFDVSPFHGCVAWEWRGQIHCIVYFPEKSFPAPDLKFMCDNYGDGKNWTVATEGYLYFREDKLVRLWCSAMPPIGVATMEYWSAKEAYSSSIANGESAG
;
A
#
# COMPACT_ATOMS: atom_id res chain seq x y z
N MET A 1 0.52 -31.18 -31.68
CA MET A 1 0.35 -29.72 -31.82
C MET A 1 -0.69 -29.11 -30.86
N ARG A 2 -0.88 -29.64 -29.64
CA ARG A 2 -1.78 -29.05 -28.62
C ARG A 2 -1.06 -28.48 -27.40
N THR A 3 0.26 -28.62 -27.31
CA THR A 3 1.05 -28.22 -26.14
C THR A 3 1.65 -26.82 -26.24
N LEU A 4 1.98 -26.31 -27.43
CA LEU A 4 2.59 -24.97 -27.56
C LEU A 4 1.64 -23.78 -27.30
N LEU A 5 0.33 -23.95 -27.52
CA LEU A 5 -0.63 -22.87 -27.33
C LEU A 5 -0.92 -22.58 -25.84
N SER A 6 -0.75 -23.57 -24.97
CA SER A 6 -0.96 -23.43 -23.52
C SER A 6 0.20 -22.72 -22.82
N TYR A 7 1.44 -22.86 -23.29
CA TYR A 7 2.59 -22.17 -22.71
C TYR A 7 2.64 -20.68 -23.08
N LEU A 8 2.13 -20.29 -24.25
CA LEU A 8 2.08 -18.89 -24.68
C LEU A 8 1.03 -18.08 -23.89
N LEU A 9 -0.13 -18.67 -23.57
CA LEU A 9 -1.17 -18.03 -22.76
C LEU A 9 -0.73 -17.86 -21.29
N LEU A 10 0.00 -18.84 -20.75
CA LEU A 10 0.65 -18.75 -19.44
C LEU A 10 1.77 -17.70 -19.42
N LEU A 11 2.50 -17.51 -20.53
CA LEU A 11 3.52 -16.46 -20.63
C LEU A 11 2.91 -15.06 -20.68
N VAL A 12 1.80 -14.87 -21.40
CA VAL A 12 1.09 -13.58 -21.47
C VAL A 12 0.39 -13.23 -20.15
N LEU A 13 -0.14 -14.23 -19.43
CA LEU A 13 -0.64 -14.04 -18.06
C LEU A 13 0.49 -13.73 -17.05
N LYS A 14 1.69 -14.28 -17.28
CA LYS A 14 2.90 -14.03 -16.47
C LYS A 14 3.65 -12.73 -16.79
N LEU A 15 3.47 -12.14 -17.98
CA LEU A 15 4.25 -10.97 -18.39
C LEU A 15 3.55 -9.62 -18.14
N PHE A 16 2.23 -9.58 -17.92
CA PHE A 16 1.50 -8.31 -17.79
C PHE A 16 0.31 -8.30 -16.80
N GLY A 17 0.01 -9.42 -16.12
CA GLY A 17 -1.25 -9.54 -15.38
C GLY A 17 -1.15 -10.04 -13.94
N ALA A 18 -0.27 -10.99 -13.63
CA ALA A 18 -0.18 -11.57 -12.29
C ALA A 18 0.41 -10.61 -11.23
N GLU A 19 1.15 -9.60 -11.69
CA GLU A 19 1.82 -8.59 -10.86
C GLU A 19 0.97 -7.31 -10.72
N ARG A 20 -0.33 -7.37 -11.02
CA ARG A 20 -1.23 -6.23 -10.83
C ARG A 20 -1.86 -6.30 -9.44
N LEU A 21 -1.79 -5.18 -8.72
CA LEU A 21 -2.38 -5.01 -7.38
C LEU A 21 -3.89 -5.21 -7.34
N ASP A 22 -4.60 -4.99 -8.45
CA ASP A 22 -6.06 -5.16 -8.55
C ASP A 22 -6.54 -6.62 -8.59
N ARG A 23 -5.62 -7.59 -8.51
CA ARG A 23 -5.94 -9.03 -8.51
C ARG A 23 -5.90 -9.69 -7.15
N HIS A 24 -5.61 -8.93 -6.09
CA HIS A 24 -5.60 -9.43 -4.72
C HIS A 24 -6.65 -8.69 -3.91
N ASP A 25 -7.30 -9.41 -2.99
CA ASP A 25 -8.22 -8.79 -2.05
C ASP A 25 -7.44 -7.83 -1.15
N ALA A 26 -7.80 -6.54 -1.20
CA ALA A 26 -7.15 -5.53 -0.40
C ALA A 26 -7.76 -5.49 1.00
N LEU A 27 -6.91 -5.56 2.02
CA LEU A 27 -7.31 -5.36 3.41
C LEU A 27 -7.89 -3.93 3.61
N PRO A 28 -9.11 -3.80 4.14
CA PRO A 28 -9.69 -2.49 4.44
C PRO A 28 -8.93 -1.76 5.55
N LEU A 29 -8.86 -0.43 5.47
CA LEU A 29 -8.43 0.39 6.60
C LEU A 29 -9.43 0.28 7.76
N GLY A 30 -8.93 0.28 8.99
CA GLY A 30 -9.71 0.09 10.21
C GLY A 30 -9.94 -1.37 10.59
N SER A 31 -9.52 -2.33 9.75
CA SER A 31 -9.51 -3.75 10.08
C SER A 31 -8.61 -4.06 11.27
N SER A 32 -8.87 -5.17 11.96
CA SER A 32 -8.00 -5.68 13.01
C SER A 32 -6.81 -6.46 12.42
N LEU A 33 -5.77 -6.71 13.24
CA LEU A 33 -4.70 -7.64 12.87
C LEU A 33 -5.24 -9.04 12.54
N SER A 34 -6.25 -9.51 13.29
CA SER A 34 -6.88 -10.81 13.04
C SER A 34 -7.50 -10.91 11.66
N ASP A 35 -8.10 -9.83 11.16
CA ASP A 35 -8.65 -9.78 9.79
C ASP A 35 -7.52 -9.86 8.74
N ALA A 36 -6.39 -9.20 9.00
CA ALA A 36 -5.21 -9.28 8.14
C ALA A 36 -4.64 -10.71 8.09
N ILE A 37 -4.54 -11.37 9.25
CA ILE A 37 -4.07 -12.76 9.33
C ILE A 37 -5.04 -13.72 8.64
N ALA A 38 -6.35 -13.50 8.78
CA ALA A 38 -7.35 -14.31 8.07
C ALA A 38 -7.24 -14.17 6.55
N LEU A 39 -6.81 -13.00 6.07
CA LEU A 39 -6.68 -12.70 4.64
C LEU A 39 -5.35 -13.15 4.03
N TYR A 40 -4.23 -12.89 4.70
CA TYR A 40 -2.88 -13.09 4.16
C TYR A 40 -2.09 -14.21 4.84
N GLY A 41 -2.58 -14.77 5.95
CA GLY A 41 -1.81 -15.65 6.81
C GLY A 41 -0.95 -14.90 7.83
N ASP A 42 -0.10 -15.63 8.55
CA ASP A 42 0.76 -15.03 9.57
C ASP A 42 1.81 -14.08 8.95
N PRO A 43 2.09 -12.92 9.58
CA PRO A 43 3.15 -12.04 9.11
C PRO A 43 4.51 -12.71 9.29
N PHE A 44 5.39 -12.57 8.29
CA PHE A 44 6.75 -13.12 8.37
C PHE A 44 7.73 -12.19 9.11
N GLU A 45 7.35 -10.92 9.29
CA GLU A 45 8.11 -9.94 10.05
C GLU A 45 7.18 -9.05 10.87
N VAL A 46 7.59 -8.76 12.11
CA VAL A 46 6.89 -7.87 13.03
C VAL A 46 7.91 -6.97 13.72
N CYS A 47 7.72 -5.66 13.61
CA CYS A 47 8.62 -4.69 14.24
C CYS A 47 7.84 -3.50 14.81
N LYS A 48 8.50 -2.74 15.70
CA LYS A 48 7.96 -1.45 16.14
C LYS A 48 8.28 -0.39 15.09
N SER A 49 7.33 0.51 14.84
CA SER A 49 7.57 1.55 13.86
C SER A 49 8.49 2.63 14.43
N ASP A 50 9.60 2.87 13.74
CA ASP A 50 10.50 3.99 14.05
C ASP A 50 9.83 5.35 13.78
N SER A 51 8.84 5.37 12.88
CA SER A 51 8.15 6.60 12.46
C SER A 51 6.97 7.00 13.35
N LEU A 52 6.46 6.06 14.15
CA LEU A 52 5.47 6.30 15.20
C LEU A 52 5.55 5.13 16.20
N PRO A 53 6.28 5.28 17.33
CA PRO A 53 6.61 4.16 18.24
C PRO A 53 5.41 3.42 18.86
N GLU A 54 4.25 4.09 18.92
CA GLU A 54 3.00 3.48 19.38
C GLU A 54 2.41 2.48 18.37
N SER A 55 2.88 2.49 17.13
CA SER A 55 2.43 1.59 16.08
C SER A 55 3.35 0.38 15.92
N THR A 56 2.78 -0.71 15.44
CA THR A 56 3.48 -1.96 15.10
C THR A 56 3.36 -2.18 13.59
N GLU A 57 4.45 -2.53 12.95
CA GLU A 57 4.50 -2.87 11.53
C GLU A 57 4.48 -4.40 11.37
N TYR A 58 3.69 -4.88 10.42
CA TYR A 58 3.54 -6.29 10.09
C TYR A 58 3.76 -6.47 8.58
N THR A 59 4.68 -7.35 8.21
CA THR A 59 4.97 -7.65 6.81
C THR A 59 4.35 -9.00 6.42
N PHE A 60 3.59 -9.01 5.33
CA PHE A 60 2.88 -10.17 4.82
C PHE A 60 3.28 -10.49 3.37
N ASP A 61 3.29 -11.78 3.05
CA ASP A 61 3.27 -12.25 1.66
C ASP A 61 1.80 -12.28 1.19
N VAL A 62 1.38 -11.29 0.41
CA VAL A 62 0.01 -11.21 -0.13
C VAL A 62 -0.17 -12.18 -1.28
N SER A 63 0.89 -12.42 -2.05
CA SER A 63 0.93 -13.37 -3.15
C SER A 63 2.38 -13.70 -3.51
N PRO A 64 2.63 -14.67 -4.41
CA PRO A 64 3.99 -14.96 -4.88
C PRO A 64 4.72 -13.78 -5.55
N PHE A 65 4.02 -12.68 -5.87
CA PHE A 65 4.58 -11.52 -6.57
C PHE A 65 4.38 -10.20 -5.82
N HIS A 66 3.74 -10.22 -4.65
CA HIS A 66 3.42 -9.01 -3.90
C HIS A 66 3.56 -9.24 -2.41
N GLY A 67 4.20 -8.28 -1.75
CA GLY A 67 4.14 -8.12 -0.30
C GLY A 67 3.26 -6.95 0.09
N CYS A 68 2.89 -6.91 1.38
CA CYS A 68 2.45 -5.68 1.99
C CYS A 68 3.08 -5.48 3.36
N VAL A 69 3.25 -4.20 3.73
CA VAL A 69 3.47 -3.80 5.12
C VAL A 69 2.19 -3.14 5.61
N ALA A 70 1.68 -3.58 6.74
CA ALA A 70 0.53 -2.97 7.42
C ALA A 70 0.96 -2.42 8.78
N TRP A 71 0.47 -1.23 9.12
CA TRP A 71 0.72 -0.59 10.40
C TRP A 71 -0.55 -0.63 11.25
N GLU A 72 -0.45 -1.30 12.40
CA GLU A 72 -1.46 -1.26 13.43
C GLU A 72 -1.16 -0.12 14.41
N TRP A 73 -2.17 0.70 14.68
CA TRP A 73 -2.13 1.71 15.72
C TRP A 73 -3.49 1.74 16.42
N ARG A 74 -3.50 1.87 17.75
CA ARG A 74 -4.75 1.84 18.55
C ARG A 74 -5.65 0.62 18.28
N GLY A 75 -5.03 -0.53 17.97
CA GLY A 75 -5.72 -1.81 17.75
C GLY A 75 -6.36 -1.96 16.36
N GLN A 76 -6.06 -1.08 15.42
CA GLN A 76 -6.59 -1.12 14.05
C GLN A 76 -5.49 -0.86 13.02
N ILE A 77 -5.66 -1.41 11.82
CA ILE A 77 -4.77 -1.16 10.69
C ILE A 77 -5.09 0.21 10.09
N HIS A 78 -4.12 1.13 10.16
CA HIS A 78 -4.29 2.52 9.75
C HIS A 78 -3.51 2.89 8.49
N CYS A 79 -2.50 2.11 8.14
CA CYS A 79 -1.70 2.33 6.94
C CYS A 79 -1.34 0.98 6.36
N ILE A 80 -1.40 0.88 5.03
CA ILE A 80 -1.02 -0.31 4.29
C ILE A 80 -0.23 0.14 3.08
N VAL A 81 0.90 -0.50 2.84
CA VAL A 81 1.72 -0.30 1.65
C VAL A 81 1.87 -1.63 0.96
N TYR A 82 1.35 -1.73 -0.26
CA TYR A 82 1.55 -2.88 -1.12
C TYR A 82 2.70 -2.63 -2.06
N PHE A 83 3.59 -3.61 -2.22
CA PHE A 83 4.74 -3.50 -3.09
C PHE A 83 4.88 -4.78 -3.94
N PRO A 84 5.04 -4.64 -5.26
CA PRO A 84 5.32 -5.78 -6.12
C PRO A 84 6.79 -6.19 -5.99
N GLU A 85 7.09 -7.47 -6.26
CA GLU A 85 8.47 -7.99 -6.37
C GLU A 85 9.25 -7.26 -7.47
N LYS A 86 8.56 -6.82 -8.53
CA LYS A 86 9.11 -6.05 -9.65
C LYS A 86 8.27 -4.82 -9.92
N SER A 87 8.95 -3.70 -10.17
CA SER A 87 8.27 -2.43 -10.44
C SER A 87 7.78 -2.34 -11.89
N PHE A 88 6.54 -1.88 -12.06
CA PHE A 88 5.99 -1.50 -13.37
C PHE A 88 5.39 -0.09 -13.33
N PRO A 89 6.23 0.96 -13.19
CA PRO A 89 5.75 2.31 -12.88
C PRO A 89 4.74 2.86 -13.87
N ALA A 90 4.90 2.59 -15.18
CA ALA A 90 3.97 3.11 -16.19
C ALA A 90 2.56 2.48 -16.08
N PRO A 91 2.40 1.14 -16.03
CA PRO A 91 1.12 0.51 -15.69
C PRO A 91 0.51 0.98 -14.38
N ASP A 92 1.30 1.14 -13.31
CA ASP A 92 0.82 1.54 -11.99
C ASP A 92 0.29 2.98 -12.01
N LEU A 93 1.08 3.92 -12.56
CA LEU A 93 0.64 5.30 -12.72
C LEU A 93 -0.62 5.40 -13.59
N LYS A 94 -0.70 4.61 -14.67
CA LYS A 94 -1.90 4.57 -15.51
C LYS A 94 -3.11 4.08 -14.72
N PHE A 95 -2.96 3.00 -13.95
CA PHE A 95 -4.03 2.49 -13.08
C PHE A 95 -4.51 3.57 -12.11
N MET A 96 -3.58 4.32 -11.52
CA MET A 96 -3.89 5.39 -10.59
C MET A 96 -4.72 6.50 -11.24
N CYS A 97 -4.32 7.00 -12.41
CA CYS A 97 -5.08 8.01 -13.16
C CYS A 97 -6.44 7.49 -13.63
N ASP A 98 -6.52 6.22 -14.04
CA ASP A 98 -7.74 5.60 -14.54
C ASP A 98 -8.79 5.39 -13.44
N ASN A 99 -8.39 5.21 -12.17
CA ASN A 99 -9.30 4.84 -11.07
C ASN A 99 -9.50 5.93 -10.02
N TYR A 100 -8.54 6.84 -9.85
CA TYR A 100 -8.60 7.91 -8.86
C TYR A 100 -8.56 9.27 -9.53
N GLY A 101 -9.38 10.19 -9.04
CA GLY A 101 -9.40 11.57 -9.53
C GLY A 101 -10.73 12.26 -9.33
N ASP A 102 -10.78 13.51 -9.77
CA ASP A 102 -11.96 14.37 -9.62
C ASP A 102 -13.17 13.72 -10.31
N GLY A 103 -14.31 13.74 -9.62
CA GLY A 103 -15.53 13.05 -10.06
C GLY A 103 -15.59 11.55 -9.72
N LYS A 104 -14.59 11.00 -9.01
CA LYS A 104 -14.59 9.61 -8.50
C LYS A 104 -14.57 9.53 -6.97
N ASN A 105 -15.04 10.56 -6.27
CA ASN A 105 -14.95 10.72 -4.80
C ASN A 105 -13.50 10.84 -4.29
N TRP A 106 -12.58 11.31 -5.14
CA TRP A 106 -11.20 11.62 -4.79
C TRP A 106 -10.84 13.02 -5.27
N THR A 107 -10.01 13.71 -4.50
CA THR A 107 -9.35 14.96 -4.85
C THR A 107 -7.92 14.67 -5.27
N VAL A 108 -7.50 15.19 -6.41
CA VAL A 108 -6.12 15.06 -6.90
C VAL A 108 -5.23 16.14 -6.28
N ALA A 109 -4.17 15.74 -5.59
CA ALA A 109 -3.13 16.67 -5.12
C ALA A 109 -1.90 16.66 -6.01
N THR A 110 -1.52 15.48 -6.53
CA THR A 110 -0.50 15.34 -7.56
C THR A 110 -0.89 14.18 -8.45
N GLU A 111 -1.22 14.47 -9.71
CA GLU A 111 -1.71 13.47 -10.65
C GLU A 111 -0.74 12.29 -10.80
N GLY A 112 -1.25 11.07 -10.68
CA GLY A 112 -0.50 9.82 -10.67
C GLY A 112 0.13 9.45 -9.32
N TYR A 113 0.33 10.41 -8.41
CA TYR A 113 1.16 10.21 -7.22
C TYR A 113 0.44 10.37 -5.89
N LEU A 114 -0.51 11.30 -5.76
CA LEU A 114 -1.12 11.64 -4.48
C LEU A 114 -2.58 12.05 -4.63
N TYR A 115 -3.42 11.34 -3.89
CA TYR A 115 -4.87 11.48 -3.90
C TYR A 115 -5.41 11.47 -2.47
N PHE A 116 -6.50 12.21 -2.27
CA PHE A 116 -7.25 12.23 -1.01
C PHE A 116 -8.68 11.83 -1.29
N ARG A 117 -9.28 10.99 -0.46
CA ARG A 117 -10.73 10.74 -0.57
C ARG A 117 -11.47 12.06 -0.31
N GLU A 118 -12.64 12.24 -0.92
CA GLU A 118 -13.40 13.49 -0.84
C GLU A 118 -13.70 13.93 0.60
N ASP A 119 -13.94 12.97 1.50
CA ASP A 119 -14.15 13.21 2.94
C ASP A 119 -12.86 13.59 3.70
N LYS A 120 -11.71 13.57 3.02
CA LYS A 120 -10.37 13.86 3.56
C LYS A 120 -9.96 12.96 4.72
N LEU A 121 -10.55 11.77 4.84
CA LEU A 121 -10.19 10.82 5.89
C LEU A 121 -9.14 9.81 5.45
N VAL A 122 -8.96 9.64 4.14
CA VAL A 122 -8.02 8.67 3.55
C VAL A 122 -7.12 9.37 2.55
N ARG A 123 -5.83 9.05 2.64
CA ARG A 123 -4.80 9.39 1.66
C ARG A 123 -4.40 8.13 0.91
N LEU A 124 -4.17 8.29 -0.39
CA LEU A 124 -3.63 7.25 -1.26
C LEU A 124 -2.45 7.84 -2.04
N TRP A 125 -1.35 7.11 -2.10
CA TRP A 125 -0.15 7.55 -2.82
C TRP A 125 0.50 6.41 -3.60
N CYS A 126 1.19 6.78 -4.67
CA CYS A 126 2.05 5.89 -5.45
C CYS A 126 3.46 6.50 -5.49
N SER A 127 4.49 5.67 -5.33
CA SER A 127 5.88 6.10 -5.55
C SER A 127 6.35 5.73 -6.97
N ALA A 128 7.48 6.28 -7.40
CA ALA A 128 8.09 5.94 -8.69
C ALA A 128 8.67 4.50 -8.75
N MET A 129 8.65 3.76 -7.64
CA MET A 129 9.31 2.46 -7.51
C MET A 129 8.53 1.42 -6.67
N PRO A 130 7.27 1.07 -6.99
CA PRO A 130 6.03 1.81 -6.87
C PRO A 130 5.15 1.15 -5.80
N PRO A 131 5.52 1.20 -4.51
CA PRO A 131 4.56 0.90 -3.47
C PRO A 131 3.32 1.78 -3.65
N ILE A 132 2.15 1.16 -3.70
CA ILE A 132 0.87 1.86 -3.53
C ILE A 132 0.55 1.82 -2.05
N GLY A 133 0.51 3.00 -1.45
CA GLY A 133 0.18 3.18 -0.05
C GLY A 133 -1.19 3.79 0.13
N VAL A 134 -1.87 3.36 1.18
CA VAL A 134 -3.13 3.94 1.64
C VAL A 134 -3.08 4.09 3.15
N ALA A 135 -3.54 5.23 3.66
CA ALA A 135 -3.52 5.50 5.09
C ALA A 135 -4.69 6.38 5.53
N THR A 136 -5.11 6.25 6.79
CA THR A 136 -5.99 7.23 7.40
C THR A 136 -5.23 8.53 7.63
N MET A 137 -5.91 9.66 7.43
CA MET A 137 -5.30 10.97 7.63
C MET A 137 -4.94 11.23 9.09
N GLU A 138 -5.67 10.63 10.05
CA GLU A 138 -5.33 10.73 11.47
C GLU A 138 -3.96 10.10 11.78
N TYR A 139 -3.74 8.86 11.33
CA TYR A 139 -2.47 8.18 11.52
C TYR A 139 -1.33 8.90 10.80
N TRP A 140 -1.59 9.35 9.57
CA TRP A 140 -0.59 10.08 8.80
C TRP A 140 -0.17 11.38 9.50
N SER A 141 -1.13 12.13 10.04
CA SER A 141 -0.87 13.36 10.79
C SER A 141 -0.07 13.09 12.07
N ALA A 142 -0.40 12.02 12.80
CA ALA A 142 0.34 11.62 14.01
C ALA A 142 1.80 11.26 13.70
N LYS A 143 2.02 10.50 12.62
CA LYS A 143 3.35 10.13 12.13
C LYS A 143 4.18 11.36 11.72
N GLU A 144 3.59 12.31 10.99
CA GLU A 144 4.28 13.55 10.59
C GLU A 144 4.62 14.44 11.80
N ALA A 145 3.71 14.54 12.76
CA ALA A 145 3.94 15.28 14.00
C ALA A 145 5.11 14.69 14.80
N TYR A 146 5.13 13.36 14.94
CA TYR A 146 6.25 12.66 15.59
C TYR A 146 7.57 12.90 14.86
N SER A 147 7.60 12.67 13.54
CA SER A 147 8.80 12.86 12.72
C SER A 147 9.37 14.28 12.82
N SER A 148 8.49 15.28 12.82
CA SER A 148 8.89 16.70 12.99
C SER A 148 9.46 16.99 14.38
N SER A 149 8.95 16.32 15.42
CA SER A 149 9.45 16.48 16.79
C SER A 149 10.87 15.95 16.96
N ILE A 150 11.20 14.83 16.30
CA ILE A 150 12.54 14.23 16.31
C ILE A 150 13.53 15.13 15.56
N ALA A 151 13.18 15.58 14.35
CA ALA A 151 14.04 16.45 13.55
C ALA A 151 14.39 17.76 14.28
N ASN A 152 13.44 18.36 15.00
CA ASN A 152 13.68 19.57 15.78
C ASN A 152 14.53 19.29 17.04
N GLY A 153 14.36 18.13 17.68
CA GLY A 153 15.15 17.72 18.85
C GLY A 153 16.63 17.49 18.54
N GLU A 154 16.94 16.95 17.35
CA GLU A 154 18.32 16.75 16.89
C GLU A 154 19.04 18.06 16.53
N SER A 155 18.29 19.10 16.14
CA SER A 155 18.86 20.41 15.80
C SER A 155 19.24 21.28 17.00
N ALA A 156 18.87 20.86 18.22
CA ALA A 156 19.10 21.59 19.46
C ALA A 156 20.26 21.02 20.32
N GLY A 157 20.97 20.00 19.81
CA GLY A 157 22.07 19.30 20.49
C GLY A 157 23.46 19.71 20.05
#